data_AF-A0A7V5G5H8-F1
#
_entry.id   AF-A0A7V5G5H8-F1
#
_cell.length_a   1.000
_cell.length_b   1.000
_cell.length_c   1.000
_cell.angle_alpha   90.00
_cell.angle_beta   90.00
_cell.angle_gamma   90.00
#
_symmetry.space_group_name_H-M   'P 1'
#
loop_
_entity.id
_entity.type
_entity.pdbx_description
1 polymer ?
#
loop_
_entity_poly.entity_id
_entity_poly.type
_entity_poly.pdbx_seq_one_letter_code
_entity_poly.pdbx_strand_id
1 'polypeptide(L)' 'MNSTRQSGNLSVDIAVSYIEKLGYKVIERNYYARKLGEIDIIATYN' A
#
# COMPACT_ATOMS: atom_id res chain seq x y z
N MET A 1 -21.71 8.17 -1.23
CA MET A 1 -20.50 8.96 -1.52
C MET A 1 -19.34 8.23 -0.90
N ASN A 2 -18.44 7.66 -1.71
CA ASN A 2 -17.18 7.13 -1.18
C ASN A 2 -16.27 8.32 -0.85
N SER A 3 -15.72 8.35 0.35
CA SER A 3 -14.76 9.41 0.71
C SER A 3 -13.46 9.21 -0.07
N THR A 4 -12.70 10.28 -0.33
CA THR A 4 -11.38 10.20 -1.00
C THR A 4 -10.47 9.15 -0.36
N ARG A 5 -10.59 8.97 0.96
CA ARG A 5 -9.86 7.95 1.73
C ARG A 5 -10.29 6.53 1.39
N GLN A 6 -11.59 6.28 1.19
CA GLN A 6 -12.08 4.95 0.79
C GLN A 6 -11.61 4.57 -0.61
N SER A 7 -11.60 5.53 -1.53
CA SER A 7 -11.06 5.31 -2.88
C SER A 7 -9.56 5.03 -2.86
N GLY A 8 -8.80 5.76 -2.02
CA GLY A 8 -7.37 5.51 -1.82
C GLY A 8 -7.07 4.12 -1.27
N ASN A 9 -7.81 3.68 -0.24
CA ASN A 9 -7.66 2.34 0.33
C ASN A 9 -7.90 1.24 -0.72
N LEU A 10 -8.93 1.38 -1.56
CA LEU A 10 -9.23 0.42 -2.62
C LEU A 10 -8.08 0.31 -3.62
N SER A 11 -7.48 1.43 -4.04
CA SER A 11 -6.32 1.43 -4.94
C SER A 11 -5.11 0.73 -4.31
N VAL A 12 -4.87 0.94 -3.01
CA VAL A 12 -3.80 0.26 -2.28
C VAL A 12 -4.07 -1.24 -2.18
N ASP A 13 -5.31 -1.65 -1.92
CA ASP A 13 -5.69 -3.08 -1.88
C ASP A 13 -5.46 -3.77 -3.23
N ILE A 14 -5.81 -3.11 -4.34
CA ILE A 14 -5.57 -3.62 -5.69
C ILE A 14 -4.06 -3.75 -5.95
N ALA A 15 -3.27 -2.75 -5.58
CA ALA A 15 -1.81 -2.77 -5.75
C ALA A 15 -1.16 -3.90 -4.93
N VAL A 16 -1.55 -4.08 -3.67
CA VAL A 16 -1.11 -5.18 -2.80
C VAL A 16 -1.41 -6.53 -3.45
N SER A 17 -2.66 -6.75 -3.88
CA SER A 17 -3.04 -8.01 -4.51
C SER A 17 -2.25 -8.30 -5.79
N TYR A 18 -1.93 -7.26 -6.57
CA TYR A 18 -1.13 -7.40 -7.79
C TYR A 18 0.31 -7.82 -7.47
N ILE A 19 0.99 -7.14 -6.55
CA ILE A 19 2.40 -7.45 -6.23
C ILE A 19 2.54 -8.78 -5.48
N GLU A 20 1.58 -9.16 -4.65
CA GLU A 20 1.56 -10.48 -4.00
C GLU A 20 1.49 -11.61 -5.03
N LYS A 21 0.68 -11.45 -6.09
CA LYS A 21 0.64 -12.40 -7.22
C LYS A 21 1.95 -12.46 -8.00
N LEU A 22 2.72 -11.38 -8.00
CA LEU A 22 4.06 -11.34 -8.60
C LEU A 22 5.14 -11.94 -7.70
N GLY A 23 4.80 -12.41 -6.49
CA GLY A 23 5.73 -13.02 -5.54
C GLY A 23 6.36 -12.05 -4.55
N TYR A 24 5.93 -10.79 -4.51
CA TYR A 24 6.34 -9.86 -3.46
C TYR A 24 5.61 -10.19 -2.16
N LYS A 25 6.29 -9.99 -1.03
CA LYS A 25 5.69 -10.04 0.30
C LYS A 25 5.54 -8.63 0.84
N VAL A 26 4.30 -8.24 1.15
CA VAL A 26 4.02 -6.96 1.83
C VAL A 26 4.56 -7.00 3.26
N ILE A 27 5.34 -5.99 3.63
CA ILE A 27 5.92 -5.82 4.96
C ILE A 27 5.07 -4.82 5.76
N GLU A 28 4.67 -3.70 5.15
CA GLU A 28 3.94 -2.63 5.83
C GLU A 28 3.08 -1.82 4.85
N ARG A 29 1.97 -1.25 5.32
CA ARG A 29 1.05 -0.39 4.55
C ARG A 29 0.79 0.91 5.30
N ASN A 30 0.64 2.03 4.57
CA ASN A 30 0.39 3.37 5.10
C ASN A 30 1.43 3.81 6.15
N TYR A 31 2.71 3.57 5.86
CA TYR A 31 3.79 3.94 6.76
C TYR A 31 3.95 5.46 6.79
N TYR A 32 3.82 6.05 7.98
CA TYR A 32 3.97 7.49 8.17
C TYR A 32 5.35 7.84 8.74
N ALA A 33 6.23 8.37 7.90
CA ALA A 33 7.59 8.78 8.24
C ALA A 33 7.64 10.17 8.92
N ARG A 34 6.59 10.53 9.67
CA ARG A 34 6.47 11.81 10.38
C ARG A 34 6.68 13.00 9.44
N LYS A 35 7.78 13.75 9.62
CA LYS A 35 8.11 14.95 8.83
C LYS A 35 8.67 14.64 7.44
N LEU A 36 8.97 13.38 7.14
CA LEU A 36 9.59 12.98 5.88
C LEU A 36 8.57 12.52 4.82
N GLY A 37 7.30 12.39 5.20
CA GLY A 37 6.22 11.97 4.31
C GLY A 37 5.62 10.62 4.68
N GLU A 38 5.00 9.98 3.69
CA GLU A 38 4.31 8.70 3.84
C GLU A 38 4.70 7.73 2.72
N ILE A 39 4.59 6.44 3.00
CA ILE A 39 4.80 5.35 2.05
C ILE A 39 3.57 4.46 2.09
N ASP A 40 2.86 4.35 0.97
CA ASP A 40 1.62 3.58 0.90
C ASP A 40 1.85 2.06 1.10
N ILE A 41 2.91 1.52 0.50
CA ILE A 41 3.23 0.07 0.52
C ILE A 41 4.75 -0.12 0.62
N ILE A 42 5.19 -0.93 1.58
CA ILE A 42 6.56 -1.45 1.69
C ILE A 42 6.49 -2.96 1.46
N ALA A 43 7.24 -3.46 0.48
CA ALA A 43 7.28 -4.89 0.13
C ALA A 43 8.69 -5.36 -0.20
N THR A 44 8.93 -6.66 -0.08
CA THR A 44 10.20 -7.32 -0.45
C THR A 44 9.96 -8.43 -1.47
N TYR A 45 10.97 -8.72 -2.27
CA TYR A 45 10.99 -9.82 -3.22
C TYR A 45 12.22 -10.68 -2.95
N ASN A 46 12.03 -11.98 -2.73
CA ASN A 46 13.10 -12.94 -2.45
C ASN A 46 13.10 -14.03 -3.53
#